data_AF-A0A8T1A409-F1
#
_entry.id   AF-A0A8T1A409-F1
#
_cell.length_a   1.000
_cell.length_b   1.000
_cell.length_c   1.000
_cell.angle_alpha   90.00
_cell.angle_beta   90.00
_cell.angle_gamma   90.00
#
_symmetry.space_group_name_H-M   'P 1'
#
loop_
_entity.id
_entity.type
_entity.pdbx_description
1 polymer ?
#
loop_
_entity_poly.entity_id
_entity_poly.type
_entity_poly.pdbx_seq_one_letter_code
_entity_poly.pdbx_strand_id
1 'polypeptide(L)'
;MKKVILTGVAALTLLSAQASIGPQPVKAAITDDIKVVQKFKDITGHWAESSILQAIQRGYVDGFPDGKFLPNNIVTRAEFVKMTVSALDLEVGSTSGSWYISYVNAAQSAGIYKAGDFSNSDWTKPMSREEMSKVAVRALGVTDVEDKQWMYLATKNGIITGTAPGEISPEGTTTRAQAIAVIERVLSIKDGKTLASDKYAVAAAELYWHKTNIFTVAEEIFNGPKNSNHRFGSRKQSDCN
;
A
#
# COMPACT_ATOMS: atom_id res chain seq x y z
N MET A 1 70.92 -7.39 48.12
CA MET A 1 69.60 -7.19 47.48
C MET A 1 69.78 -7.18 45.96
N LYS A 2 69.49 -8.30 45.28
CA LYS A 2 69.29 -8.36 43.82
C LYS A 2 68.20 -9.43 43.58
N LYS A 3 67.12 -9.02 42.91
CA LYS A 3 65.86 -9.77 42.76
C LYS A 3 65.95 -10.84 41.66
N VAL A 4 65.29 -11.97 41.89
CA VAL A 4 65.07 -13.14 41.03
C VAL A 4 63.68 -13.05 40.39
N ILE A 5 63.53 -13.34 39.09
CA ILE A 5 62.32 -13.87 38.40
C ILE A 5 62.85 -14.55 37.12
N LEU A 6 62.94 -15.88 36.93
CA LEU A 6 61.95 -16.98 36.81
C LEU A 6 60.91 -16.83 35.68
N THR A 7 61.27 -17.28 34.47
CA THR A 7 60.37 -17.73 33.38
C THR A 7 61.08 -18.95 32.76
N GLY A 8 60.46 -20.09 32.44
CA GLY A 8 59.08 -20.39 32.09
C GLY A 8 59.14 -21.22 30.80
N VAL A 9 58.99 -22.55 30.94
CA VAL A 9 59.25 -23.65 29.98
C VAL A 9 58.34 -23.63 28.73
N ALA A 10 58.84 -24.15 27.59
CA ALA A 10 58.19 -25.11 26.65
C ALA A 10 58.64 -24.85 25.18
N ALA A 11 58.69 -25.79 24.24
CA ALA A 11 58.80 -27.23 24.17
C ALA A 11 58.81 -27.58 22.66
N LEU A 12 59.62 -28.58 22.30
CA LEU A 12 59.40 -29.57 21.25
C LEU A 12 59.27 -29.16 19.76
N THR A 13 60.27 -29.59 19.00
CA THR A 13 60.34 -29.64 17.55
C THR A 13 59.71 -30.92 16.96
N LEU A 14 59.18 -30.75 15.73
CA LEU A 14 59.02 -31.70 14.61
C LEU A 14 57.96 -32.81 14.70
N LEU A 15 56.93 -32.69 13.83
CA LEU A 15 56.34 -33.85 13.18
C LEU A 15 55.85 -33.52 11.75
N SER A 16 56.42 -34.21 10.78
CA SER A 16 55.99 -34.32 9.39
C SER A 16 54.85 -35.32 9.24
N ALA A 17 53.79 -35.01 8.49
CA ALA A 17 52.91 -35.96 7.79
C ALA A 17 51.91 -35.17 6.92
N GLN A 18 52.07 -35.20 5.60
CA GLN A 18 51.34 -36.06 4.64
C GLN A 18 49.98 -35.52 4.21
N ALA A 19 49.87 -35.34 2.89
CA ALA A 19 48.67 -34.94 2.17
C ALA A 19 47.52 -35.94 2.41
N SER A 20 46.39 -35.43 2.89
CA SER A 20 45.10 -36.11 2.74
C SER A 20 44.40 -35.49 1.53
N ILE A 21 44.27 -36.30 0.47
CA ILE A 21 43.41 -36.02 -0.68
C ILE A 21 41.97 -36.22 -0.20
N GLY A 22 41.40 -35.20 0.43
CA GLY A 22 39.96 -35.10 0.63
C GLY A 22 39.28 -34.62 -0.66
N PRO A 23 38.07 -35.09 -1.00
CA PRO A 23 37.35 -34.59 -2.17
C PRO A 23 37.13 -33.07 -2.04
N GLN A 24 37.52 -32.36 -3.10
CA GLN A 24 37.28 -30.94 -3.35
C GLN A 24 35.79 -30.57 -3.19
N PRO A 25 35.48 -29.30 -2.89
CA PRO A 25 34.17 -28.84 -2.43
C PRO A 25 33.09 -29.10 -3.47
N VAL A 26 32.01 -29.78 -3.07
CA VAL A 26 30.78 -29.80 -3.86
C VAL A 26 30.18 -28.40 -3.86
N LYS A 27 30.40 -27.73 -4.99
CA LYS A 27 29.65 -26.59 -5.50
C LYS A 27 28.14 -26.77 -5.24
N ALA A 28 27.66 -26.18 -4.16
CA ALA A 28 26.26 -25.81 -3.97
C ALA A 28 26.16 -24.28 -3.84
N ALA A 29 26.74 -23.57 -4.81
CA ALA A 29 26.24 -22.25 -5.17
C ALA A 29 24.94 -22.48 -5.96
N ILE A 30 23.84 -22.68 -5.23
CA ILE A 30 22.51 -22.75 -5.82
C ILE A 30 21.85 -21.39 -5.57
N THR A 31 22.06 -20.55 -6.58
CA THR A 31 21.14 -19.53 -7.09
C THR A 31 20.74 -18.40 -6.13
N ASP A 32 21.44 -17.28 -6.32
CA ASP A 32 20.81 -15.99 -6.63
C ASP A 32 19.33 -16.15 -7.05
N ASP A 33 18.44 -15.75 -6.14
CA ASP A 33 17.22 -14.99 -6.41
C ASP A 33 16.41 -15.32 -7.66
N ILE A 34 16.04 -16.59 -7.87
CA ILE A 34 14.80 -16.84 -8.60
C ILE A 34 13.68 -16.62 -7.60
N LYS A 35 13.13 -15.39 -7.55
CA LYS A 35 11.77 -15.15 -7.04
C LYS A 35 10.80 -15.97 -7.91
N VAL A 36 10.70 -17.26 -7.64
CA VAL A 36 9.65 -18.12 -8.19
C VAL A 36 8.37 -17.51 -7.65
N VAL A 37 7.62 -16.84 -8.52
CA VAL A 37 6.29 -16.32 -8.18
C VAL A 37 5.45 -17.55 -7.85
N GLN A 38 5.38 -17.87 -6.56
CA GLN A 38 4.63 -19.00 -6.06
C GLN A 38 3.18 -18.76 -6.42
N LYS A 39 2.65 -19.58 -7.35
CA LYS A 39 1.26 -19.46 -7.75
C LYS A 39 0.39 -20.05 -6.64
N PHE A 40 -0.37 -19.20 -5.95
CA PHE A 40 -1.29 -19.60 -4.90
C PHE A 40 -2.55 -20.25 -5.49
N LYS A 41 -3.02 -21.36 -4.90
CA LYS A 41 -4.20 -22.08 -5.41
C LYS A 41 -5.49 -21.29 -5.21
N ASP A 42 -5.59 -20.55 -4.11
CA ASP A 42 -6.79 -19.82 -3.67
C ASP A 42 -6.98 -18.46 -4.36
N ILE A 43 -6.05 -18.03 -5.21
CA ILE A 43 -6.20 -16.82 -6.03
C ILE A 43 -6.55 -17.13 -7.48
N THR A 44 -6.52 -18.39 -7.92
CA THR A 44 -6.79 -18.74 -9.32
C THR A 44 -8.24 -18.42 -9.67
N GLY A 45 -8.45 -17.54 -10.66
CA GLY A 45 -9.79 -17.05 -11.04
C GLY A 45 -10.37 -15.99 -10.10
N HIS A 46 -9.60 -15.54 -9.11
CA HIS A 46 -10.00 -14.45 -8.23
C HIS A 46 -9.83 -13.10 -8.95
N TRP A 47 -10.76 -12.16 -8.77
CA TRP A 47 -10.71 -10.85 -9.44
C TRP A 47 -9.41 -10.07 -9.17
N ALA A 48 -8.79 -10.29 -8.00
CA ALA A 48 -7.54 -9.66 -7.58
C ALA A 48 -6.28 -10.47 -7.94
N GLU A 49 -6.38 -11.59 -8.68
CA GLU A 49 -5.24 -12.48 -8.99
C GLU A 49 -4.07 -11.68 -9.58
N SER A 50 -4.34 -10.87 -10.60
CA SER A 50 -3.30 -10.06 -11.27
C SER A 50 -2.64 -9.06 -10.32
N SER A 51 -3.42 -8.35 -9.51
CA SER A 51 -2.89 -7.39 -8.53
C SER A 51 -2.05 -8.07 -7.45
N ILE A 52 -2.48 -9.24 -6.99
CA ILE A 52 -1.73 -10.02 -5.99
C ILE A 52 -0.39 -10.47 -6.56
N LEU A 53 -0.38 -11.01 -7.79
CA LEU A 53 0.86 -11.45 -8.44
C LEU A 53 1.84 -10.28 -8.65
N GLN A 54 1.34 -9.11 -9.04
CA GLN A 54 2.16 -7.89 -9.16
C GLN A 54 2.73 -7.45 -7.80
N ALA A 55 1.91 -7.49 -6.75
CA ALA A 55 2.33 -7.13 -5.40
C ALA A 55 3.46 -8.04 -4.86
N ILE A 56 3.37 -9.35 -5.13
CA ILE A 56 4.41 -10.33 -4.80
C ILE A 56 5.68 -10.08 -5.61
N GLN A 57 5.54 -9.79 -6.90
CA GLN A 57 6.68 -9.48 -7.77
C GLN A 57 7.44 -8.25 -7.26
N ARG A 58 6.70 -7.19 -6.88
CA ARG A 58 7.24 -5.99 -6.22
C ARG A 58 7.81 -6.27 -4.84
N GLY A 59 7.35 -7.32 -4.15
CA GLY A 59 7.92 -7.82 -2.91
C GLY A 59 7.42 -7.14 -1.64
N TYR A 60 6.26 -6.47 -1.67
CA TYR A 60 5.69 -5.83 -0.48
C TYR A 60 4.64 -6.69 0.24
N VAL A 61 4.17 -7.76 -0.41
CA VAL A 61 3.31 -8.79 0.19
C VAL A 61 3.86 -10.19 -0.05
N ASP A 62 3.55 -11.07 0.88
CA ASP A 62 3.85 -12.49 0.82
C ASP A 62 2.58 -13.30 1.13
N GLY A 63 2.58 -14.55 0.69
CA GLY A 63 1.60 -15.54 1.10
C GLY A 63 2.01 -16.25 2.39
N PHE A 64 1.20 -17.23 2.78
CA PHE A 64 1.40 -18.01 3.99
C PHE A 64 2.25 -19.26 3.72
N PRO A 65 2.94 -19.82 4.74
CA PRO A 65 3.76 -21.02 4.58
C PRO A 65 2.99 -22.25 4.09
N ASP A 66 1.67 -22.28 4.24
CA ASP A 66 0.79 -23.34 3.76
C ASP A 66 0.49 -23.26 2.24
N GLY A 67 1.08 -22.28 1.55
CA GLY A 67 0.91 -22.08 0.11
C GLY A 67 -0.42 -21.42 -0.27
N LYS A 68 -1.07 -20.71 0.66
CA LYS A 68 -2.25 -19.87 0.41
C LYS A 68 -1.94 -18.39 0.50
N PHE A 69 -2.77 -17.57 -0.13
CA PHE A 69 -2.69 -16.11 -0.02
C PHE A 69 -3.75 -15.50 0.90
N LEU A 70 -4.91 -16.17 1.01
CA LEU A 70 -6.10 -15.74 1.76
C LEU A 70 -6.61 -14.35 1.33
N PRO A 71 -6.95 -14.16 0.03
CA PRO A 71 -7.35 -12.84 -0.50
C PRO A 71 -8.59 -12.25 0.17
N ASN A 72 -9.48 -13.09 0.68
CA ASN A 72 -10.74 -12.69 1.31
C ASN A 72 -10.64 -12.50 2.83
N ASN A 73 -9.47 -12.72 3.44
CA ASN A 73 -9.30 -12.45 4.86
C ASN A 73 -9.40 -10.95 5.14
N ILE A 74 -9.98 -10.62 6.29
CA ILE A 74 -10.01 -9.25 6.81
C ILE A 74 -8.58 -8.79 7.09
N VAL A 75 -8.25 -7.58 6.66
CA VAL A 75 -6.95 -6.97 6.91
C VAL A 75 -7.03 -6.07 8.15
N THR A 76 -6.00 -6.12 8.98
CA THR A 76 -5.83 -5.25 10.14
C THR A 76 -5.16 -3.92 9.75
N ARG A 77 -5.31 -2.90 10.60
CA ARG A 77 -4.64 -1.61 10.40
C ARG A 77 -3.11 -1.75 10.33
N ALA A 78 -2.53 -2.58 11.21
CA ALA A 78 -1.10 -2.90 11.20
C ALA A 78 -0.64 -3.48 9.85
N GLU A 79 -1.38 -4.46 9.33
CA GLU A 79 -1.04 -5.11 8.07
C GLU A 79 -1.14 -4.16 6.89
N PHE A 80 -2.19 -3.33 6.83
CA PHE A 80 -2.34 -2.37 5.74
C PHE A 80 -1.23 -1.32 5.74
N VAL A 81 -0.87 -0.79 6.91
CA VAL A 81 0.24 0.17 7.02
C VAL A 81 1.56 -0.49 6.63
N LYS A 82 1.84 -1.72 7.10
CA LYS A 82 3.03 -2.46 6.63
C LYS A 82 3.05 -2.60 5.12
N MET A 83 1.94 -3.03 4.51
CA MET A 83 1.88 -3.21 3.05
C MET A 83 2.10 -1.88 2.32
N THR A 84 1.51 -0.78 2.81
CA THR A 84 1.66 0.55 2.20
C THR A 84 3.10 1.06 2.31
N VAL A 85 3.71 0.94 3.49
CA VAL A 85 5.11 1.36 3.73
C VAL A 85 6.08 0.56 2.88
N SER A 86 5.91 -0.76 2.83
CA SER A 86 6.73 -1.64 1.97
C SER A 86 6.51 -1.38 0.49
N ALA A 87 5.29 -1.10 0.05
CA ALA A 87 4.97 -0.83 -1.36
C ALA A 87 5.59 0.49 -1.86
N LEU A 88 5.70 1.47 -0.96
CA LEU A 88 6.31 2.76 -1.22
C LEU A 88 7.83 2.77 -1.01
N ASP A 89 8.41 1.61 -0.67
CA ASP A 89 9.84 1.42 -0.42
C ASP A 89 10.42 2.43 0.59
N LEU A 90 9.68 2.67 1.68
CA LEU A 90 10.08 3.60 2.72
C LEU A 90 11.09 2.97 3.68
N GLU A 91 12.01 3.78 4.20
CA GLU A 91 12.98 3.33 5.19
C GLU A 91 12.29 2.91 6.49
N VAL A 92 12.47 1.65 6.87
CA VAL A 92 11.93 1.07 8.10
C VAL A 92 13.06 0.88 9.11
N GLY A 93 13.11 1.78 10.10
CA GLY A 93 14.04 1.66 11.21
C GLY A 93 13.76 0.45 12.10
N SER A 94 14.79 -0.12 12.72
CA SER A 94 14.61 -1.16 13.74
C SER A 94 14.13 -0.53 15.05
N THR A 95 13.03 -1.04 15.62
CA THR A 95 12.47 -0.56 16.89
C THR A 95 11.98 -1.75 17.72
N SER A 96 12.18 -1.69 19.03
CA SER A 96 11.70 -2.70 19.97
C SER A 96 10.18 -2.63 20.16
N GLY A 97 9.53 -3.79 20.30
CA GLY A 97 8.10 -3.91 20.59
C GLY A 97 7.36 -4.78 19.55
N SER A 98 6.07 -4.51 19.34
CA SER A 98 5.26 -5.21 18.34
C SER A 98 5.84 -5.04 16.94
N TRP A 99 5.76 -6.10 16.12
CA TRP A 99 6.36 -6.17 14.77
C TRP A 99 5.97 -5.02 13.83
N TYR A 100 4.80 -4.40 14.03
CA TYR A 100 4.29 -3.32 13.19
C TYR A 100 4.81 -1.92 13.58
N ILE A 101 5.41 -1.76 14.76
CA ILE A 101 5.79 -0.43 15.30
C ILE A 101 6.76 0.30 14.38
N SER A 102 7.75 -0.41 13.84
CA SER A 102 8.71 0.18 12.90
C SER A 102 8.04 0.74 11.64
N TYR A 103 7.06 0.00 11.09
CA TYR A 103 6.27 0.43 9.94
C TYR A 103 5.36 1.61 10.28
N VAL A 104 4.75 1.62 11.46
CA VAL A 104 3.93 2.75 11.94
C VAL A 104 4.78 4.00 12.06
N ASN A 105 5.99 3.90 12.62
CA ASN A 105 6.92 5.01 12.73
C ASN A 105 7.32 5.53 11.35
N ALA A 106 7.67 4.65 10.42
CA ALA A 106 7.99 5.01 9.04
C ALA A 106 6.81 5.71 8.35
N ALA A 107 5.58 5.20 8.53
CA ALA A 107 4.37 5.82 8.00
C ALA A 107 4.12 7.21 8.60
N GLN A 108 4.39 7.41 9.89
CA GLN A 108 4.26 8.70 10.54
C GLN A 108 5.31 9.70 10.04
N SER A 109 6.57 9.27 9.90
CA SER A 109 7.65 10.10 9.34
C SER A 109 7.38 10.50 7.88
N ALA A 110 6.79 9.61 7.09
CA ALA A 110 6.39 9.90 5.71
C ALA A 110 5.06 10.69 5.60
N GLY A 111 4.40 11.01 6.72
CA GLY A 111 3.13 11.72 6.74
C GLY A 111 1.92 10.92 6.24
N ILE A 112 2.07 9.59 6.10
CA ILE A 112 1.01 8.66 5.67
C ILE A 112 -0.02 8.44 6.78
N TYR A 113 0.43 8.51 8.03
CA TYR A 113 -0.38 8.34 9.23
C TYR A 113 -0.13 9.48 10.22
N LYS A 114 -1.19 9.94 10.90
CA LYS A 114 -1.17 10.92 11.99
C LYS A 114 -1.92 10.37 13.20
N ALA A 115 -1.46 10.72 14.40
CA ALA A 115 -2.17 10.36 15.63
C ALA A 115 -3.59 10.96 15.64
N GLY A 116 -4.59 10.13 15.93
CA GLY A 116 -6.02 10.52 15.88
C GLY A 116 -6.74 10.14 14.59
N ASP A 117 -6.04 9.66 13.56
CA ASP A 117 -6.69 9.19 12.32
C ASP A 117 -7.62 8.00 12.53
N PHE A 118 -7.24 7.15 13.48
CA PHE A 118 -8.00 5.98 13.88
C PHE A 118 -8.73 6.28 15.18
N SER A 119 -9.95 5.74 15.30
CA SER A 119 -10.81 5.91 16.48
C SER A 119 -10.19 5.42 17.79
N ASN A 120 -9.13 4.61 17.72
CA ASN A 120 -8.31 4.17 18.85
C ASN A 120 -6.93 3.72 18.34
N SER A 121 -5.94 3.65 19.23
CA SER A 121 -4.57 3.19 18.93
C SER A 121 -4.44 1.66 18.86
N ASP A 122 -5.54 0.94 18.57
CA ASP A 122 -5.53 -0.52 18.41
C ASP A 122 -5.21 -0.88 16.95
N TRP A 123 -3.98 -1.33 16.74
CA TRP A 123 -3.45 -1.68 15.43
C TRP A 123 -3.90 -3.05 14.93
N THR A 124 -4.45 -3.88 15.80
CA THR A 124 -4.91 -5.24 15.49
C THR A 124 -6.36 -5.29 15.03
N LYS A 125 -7.09 -4.18 15.15
CA LYS A 125 -8.46 -4.08 14.66
C LYS A 125 -8.55 -4.20 13.13
N PRO A 126 -9.67 -4.75 12.62
CA PRO A 126 -10.04 -4.64 11.22
C PRO A 126 -9.97 -3.21 10.73
N MET A 127 -9.37 -3.00 9.56
CA MET A 127 -9.30 -1.68 8.95
C MET A 127 -10.60 -1.37 8.21
N SER A 128 -11.19 -0.20 8.51
CA SER A 128 -12.36 0.28 7.78
C SER A 128 -11.99 0.88 6.43
N ARG A 129 -12.98 0.99 5.53
CA ARG A 129 -12.79 1.62 4.22
C ARG A 129 -12.45 3.10 4.34
N GLU A 130 -13.00 3.80 5.32
CA GLU A 130 -12.63 5.20 5.60
C GLU A 130 -11.17 5.33 6.05
N GLU A 131 -10.75 4.50 7.00
CA GLU A 131 -9.36 4.50 7.48
C GLU A 131 -8.39 4.17 6.35
N MET A 132 -8.74 3.21 5.49
CA MET A 132 -7.97 2.86 4.30
C MET A 132 -7.89 4.02 3.30
N SER A 133 -8.99 4.77 3.12
CA SER A 133 -9.03 5.96 2.26
C SER A 133 -8.07 7.04 2.75
N LYS A 134 -8.05 7.30 4.07
CA LYS A 134 -7.15 8.28 4.69
C LYS A 134 -5.69 7.95 4.38
N VAL A 135 -5.27 6.73 4.72
CA VAL A 135 -3.89 6.27 4.50
C VAL A 135 -3.51 6.30 3.01
N ALA A 136 -4.41 5.85 2.12
CA ALA A 136 -4.14 5.81 0.69
C ALA A 136 -4.02 7.21 0.05
N VAL A 137 -4.86 8.16 0.46
CA VAL A 137 -4.78 9.54 -0.04
C VAL A 137 -3.54 10.24 0.50
N ARG A 138 -3.15 9.99 1.76
CA ARG A 138 -1.89 10.53 2.30
C ARG A 138 -0.65 9.96 1.63
N ALA A 139 -0.69 8.71 1.18
CA ALA A 139 0.40 8.13 0.39
C ALA A 139 0.65 8.86 -0.95
N LEU A 140 -0.32 9.65 -1.43
CA LEU A 140 -0.18 10.56 -2.57
C LEU A 140 0.41 11.94 -2.19
N GLY A 141 0.68 12.19 -0.91
CA GLY A 141 1.21 13.46 -0.40
C GLY A 141 0.15 14.48 -0.02
N VAL A 142 -1.13 14.12 -0.02
CA VAL A 142 -2.22 15.01 0.40
C VAL A 142 -2.42 14.88 1.91
N THR A 143 -2.05 15.90 2.70
CA THR A 143 -1.97 15.79 4.16
C THR A 143 -3.06 16.52 4.95
N ASP A 144 -3.64 17.56 4.35
CA ASP A 144 -4.53 18.52 5.02
C ASP A 144 -5.86 18.58 4.29
N VAL A 145 -6.82 17.80 4.78
CA VAL A 145 -8.18 17.74 4.22
C VAL A 145 -9.16 17.69 5.38
N GLU A 146 -10.38 18.10 5.12
CA GLU A 146 -11.46 18.11 6.10
C GLU A 146 -11.87 16.69 6.51
N ASP A 147 -12.45 16.56 7.71
CA ASP A 147 -13.03 15.30 8.18
C ASP A 147 -14.01 14.74 7.13
N LYS A 148 -13.86 13.44 6.81
CA LYS A 148 -14.61 12.68 5.78
C LYS A 148 -14.30 13.03 4.32
N GLN A 149 -13.63 14.13 4.02
CA GLN A 149 -13.21 14.49 2.66
C GLN A 149 -12.30 13.42 2.01
N TRP A 150 -11.56 12.67 2.84
CA TRP A 150 -10.70 11.56 2.43
C TRP A 150 -11.40 10.54 1.53
N MET A 151 -12.65 10.19 1.85
CA MET A 151 -13.41 9.22 1.05
C MET A 151 -13.75 9.79 -0.33
N TYR A 152 -14.11 11.07 -0.40
CA TYR A 152 -14.34 11.76 -1.65
C TYR A 152 -13.08 11.80 -2.51
N LEU A 153 -11.95 12.22 -1.94
CA LEU A 153 -10.68 12.31 -2.67
C LEU A 153 -10.20 10.94 -3.14
N ALA A 154 -10.31 9.91 -2.30
CA ALA A 154 -9.96 8.55 -2.68
C ALA A 154 -10.81 8.07 -3.85
N THR A 155 -12.12 8.31 -3.81
CA THR A 155 -13.04 7.86 -4.85
C THR A 155 -12.88 8.67 -6.14
N LYS A 156 -12.68 9.98 -6.03
CA LYS A 156 -12.46 10.91 -7.16
C LYS A 156 -11.20 10.57 -7.94
N ASN A 157 -10.10 10.26 -7.23
CA ASN A 157 -8.85 9.80 -7.85
C ASN A 157 -8.91 8.33 -8.28
N GLY A 158 -10.07 7.69 -8.13
CA GLY A 158 -10.31 6.29 -8.46
C GLY A 158 -9.70 5.31 -7.46
N ILE A 159 -8.92 5.71 -6.47
CA ILE A 159 -8.23 4.81 -5.52
C ILE A 159 -9.18 3.79 -4.89
N ILE A 160 -10.37 4.23 -4.48
CA ILE A 160 -11.41 3.38 -3.92
C ILE A 160 -12.64 3.41 -4.82
N THR A 161 -13.28 2.25 -4.98
CA THR A 161 -14.54 2.09 -5.69
C THR A 161 -15.68 1.81 -4.72
N GLY A 162 -16.91 2.06 -5.16
CA GLY A 162 -18.11 1.65 -4.42
C GLY A 162 -18.24 0.14 -4.30
N THR A 163 -19.03 -0.31 -3.33
CA THR A 163 -19.43 -1.71 -3.15
C THR A 163 -20.65 -2.06 -4.01
N ALA A 164 -21.49 -1.08 -4.29
CA ALA A 164 -22.64 -1.12 -5.19
C ALA A 164 -22.88 0.28 -5.78
N PRO A 165 -23.72 0.43 -6.83
CA PRO A 165 -24.06 1.74 -7.36
C PRO A 165 -24.63 2.66 -6.28
N GLY A 166 -23.92 3.76 -5.99
CA GLY A 166 -24.29 4.72 -4.95
C GLY A 166 -23.95 4.31 -3.52
N GLU A 167 -23.21 3.21 -3.33
CA GLU A 167 -22.81 2.72 -2.01
C GLU A 167 -21.28 2.69 -1.86
N ILE A 168 -20.77 3.39 -0.83
CA ILE A 168 -19.33 3.45 -0.51
C ILE A 168 -18.97 2.73 0.79
N SER A 169 -19.96 2.42 1.65
CA SER A 169 -19.82 1.68 2.92
C SER A 169 -18.57 2.06 3.74
N PRO A 170 -18.45 3.30 4.27
CA PRO A 170 -17.22 3.80 4.91
C PRO A 170 -16.75 2.99 6.12
N GLU A 171 -17.69 2.49 6.93
CA GLU A 171 -17.42 1.65 8.10
C GLU A 171 -17.20 0.16 7.76
N GLY A 172 -17.33 -0.22 6.48
CA GLY A 172 -17.15 -1.59 6.05
C GLY A 172 -15.72 -2.08 6.29
N THR A 173 -15.58 -3.32 6.72
CA THR A 173 -14.26 -3.97 6.84
C THR A 173 -13.65 -4.22 5.47
N THR A 174 -12.33 -4.21 5.41
CA THR A 174 -11.59 -4.39 4.16
C THR A 174 -10.93 -5.76 4.12
N THR A 175 -10.87 -6.35 2.92
CA THR A 175 -10.15 -7.61 2.69
C THR A 175 -8.71 -7.36 2.26
N ARG A 176 -7.85 -8.36 2.43
CA ARG A 176 -6.46 -8.33 1.99
C ARG A 176 -6.33 -8.04 0.48
N ALA A 177 -7.21 -8.61 -0.35
CA ALA A 177 -7.27 -8.32 -1.78
C ALA A 177 -7.68 -6.88 -2.09
N GLN A 178 -8.65 -6.33 -1.36
CA GLN A 178 -9.06 -4.93 -1.51
C GLN A 178 -7.92 -3.98 -1.14
N ALA A 179 -7.20 -4.26 -0.05
CA ALA A 179 -6.04 -3.49 0.35
C ALA A 179 -4.96 -3.44 -0.75
N ILE A 180 -4.63 -4.58 -1.36
CA ILE A 180 -3.64 -4.66 -2.43
C ILE A 180 -4.12 -3.90 -3.67
N ALA A 181 -5.38 -4.06 -4.04
CA ALA A 181 -5.96 -3.31 -5.15
C ALA A 181 -5.86 -1.79 -4.93
N VAL A 182 -6.11 -1.32 -3.71
CA VAL A 182 -5.95 0.09 -3.34
C VAL A 182 -4.49 0.54 -3.44
N ILE A 183 -3.55 -0.23 -2.93
CA ILE A 183 -2.12 0.09 -2.97
C ILE A 183 -1.62 0.15 -4.42
N GLU A 184 -1.95 -0.82 -5.27
CA GLU A 184 -1.56 -0.80 -6.70
C GLU A 184 -2.14 0.42 -7.44
N ARG A 185 -3.33 0.89 -7.05
CA ARG A 185 -3.92 2.12 -7.60
C ARG A 185 -3.18 3.37 -7.13
N VAL A 186 -2.80 3.43 -5.85
CA VAL A 186 -1.93 4.50 -5.33
C VAL A 186 -0.60 4.54 -6.09
N LEU A 187 0.07 3.39 -6.24
CA LEU A 187 1.33 3.29 -7.00
C LEU A 187 1.15 3.75 -8.45
N SER A 188 0.07 3.31 -9.11
CA SER A 188 -0.23 3.73 -10.49
C SER A 188 -0.38 5.25 -10.63
N ILE A 189 -1.02 5.92 -9.66
CA ILE A 189 -1.16 7.37 -9.66
C ILE A 189 0.19 8.06 -9.41
N LYS A 190 1.02 7.53 -8.50
CA LYS A 190 2.38 8.04 -8.27
C LYS A 190 3.26 7.90 -9.51
N ASP A 191 3.03 6.87 -10.33
CA ASP A 191 3.66 6.69 -11.64
C ASP A 191 3.09 7.65 -12.72
N GLY A 192 2.21 8.58 -12.35
CA GLY A 192 1.63 9.59 -13.24
C GLY A 192 0.39 9.15 -14.02
N LYS A 193 -0.16 7.97 -13.73
CA LYS A 193 -1.38 7.49 -14.43
C LYS A 193 -2.62 8.12 -13.82
N THR A 194 -3.58 8.47 -14.67
CA THR A 194 -4.94 8.83 -14.24
C THR A 194 -5.82 7.59 -14.24
N LEU A 195 -6.53 7.36 -13.15
CA LEU A 195 -7.46 6.24 -13.03
C LEU A 195 -8.89 6.70 -13.27
N ALA A 196 -9.70 5.83 -13.90
CA ALA A 196 -11.13 6.05 -13.97
C ALA A 196 -11.75 5.97 -12.56
N SER A 197 -12.65 6.90 -12.27
CA SER A 197 -13.47 6.92 -11.06
C SER A 197 -14.91 6.55 -11.37
N ASP A 198 -15.58 5.92 -10.40
CA ASP A 198 -17.01 5.60 -10.51
C ASP A 198 -17.82 6.82 -10.07
N LYS A 199 -18.51 7.46 -11.02
CA LYS A 199 -19.33 8.66 -10.78
C LYS A 199 -20.37 8.46 -9.67
N TYR A 200 -20.96 7.27 -9.55
CA TYR A 200 -21.98 7.01 -8.52
C TYR A 200 -21.35 6.87 -7.14
N ALA A 201 -20.17 6.27 -7.08
CA ALA A 201 -19.38 6.21 -5.86
C ALA A 201 -18.87 7.62 -5.46
N VAL A 202 -18.43 8.44 -6.43
CA VAL A 202 -18.01 9.82 -6.18
C VAL A 202 -19.16 10.63 -5.60
N ALA A 203 -20.35 10.57 -6.20
CA ALA A 203 -21.54 11.22 -5.68
C ALA A 203 -21.89 10.76 -4.24
N ALA A 204 -21.81 9.45 -3.98
CA ALA A 204 -22.06 8.90 -2.65
C ALA A 204 -21.03 9.36 -1.61
N ALA A 205 -19.76 9.50 -2.00
CA ALA A 205 -18.71 10.02 -1.16
C ALA A 205 -18.89 11.52 -0.87
N GLU A 206 -19.35 12.31 -1.85
CA GLU A 206 -19.72 13.72 -1.64
C GLU A 206 -20.89 13.84 -0.64
N LEU A 207 -21.93 13.02 -0.80
CA LEU A 207 -23.05 12.96 0.12
C LEU A 207 -22.60 12.56 1.54
N TYR A 208 -21.63 11.66 1.66
CA TYR A 208 -21.09 11.29 2.97
C TYR A 208 -20.41 12.48 3.66
N TRP A 209 -19.59 13.23 2.91
CA TRP A 209 -18.84 14.39 3.38
C TRP A 209 -19.73 15.61 3.66
N HIS A 210 -20.39 16.17 2.64
CA HIS A 210 -21.12 17.43 2.71
C HIS A 210 -22.64 17.31 2.82
N LYS A 211 -23.18 16.09 2.89
CA LYS A 211 -24.63 15.83 2.84
C LYS A 211 -25.32 16.36 1.57
N THR A 212 -24.53 16.77 0.57
CA THR A 212 -24.97 17.27 -0.73
C THR A 212 -24.01 16.76 -1.82
N ASN A 213 -24.49 16.65 -3.06
CA ASN A 213 -23.72 16.21 -4.23
C ASN A 213 -23.60 17.34 -5.27
N ILE A 214 -23.48 18.58 -4.81
CA ILE A 214 -23.51 19.76 -5.68
C ILE A 214 -22.35 19.76 -6.69
N PHE A 215 -21.19 19.24 -6.33
CA PHE A 215 -20.03 19.21 -7.23
C PHE A 215 -20.22 18.19 -8.35
N THR A 216 -20.66 16.97 -8.03
CA THR A 216 -20.97 15.95 -9.05
C THR A 216 -22.09 16.42 -9.97
N VAL A 217 -23.17 16.96 -9.40
CA VAL A 217 -24.32 17.43 -10.20
C VAL A 217 -23.95 18.65 -11.05
N ALA A 218 -23.13 19.58 -10.53
CA ALA A 218 -22.63 20.71 -11.30
C ALA A 218 -21.81 20.25 -12.51
N GLU A 219 -20.90 19.28 -12.33
CA GLU A 219 -20.13 18.73 -13.44
C GLU A 219 -21.04 18.13 -14.52
N GLU A 220 -22.08 17.37 -14.13
CA GLU A 220 -23.05 16.83 -15.07
C GLU A 220 -23.85 17.92 -15.81
N ILE A 221 -24.29 18.97 -15.11
CA ILE A 221 -25.09 20.06 -15.69
C ILE A 221 -24.24 20.96 -16.60
N PHE A 222 -23.02 21.30 -16.20
CA PHE A 222 -22.17 22.29 -16.89
C PHE A 222 -21.19 21.70 -17.91
N ASN A 223 -20.84 20.41 -17.81
CA ASN A 223 -19.97 19.72 -18.76
C ASN A 223 -20.63 18.52 -19.48
N GLY A 224 -21.89 18.19 -19.17
CA GLY A 224 -22.65 17.15 -19.87
C GLY A 224 -22.84 17.40 -21.38
N PRO A 225 -23.01 16.36 -22.20
CA PRO A 225 -23.03 16.45 -23.67
C PRO A 225 -24.12 17.36 -24.26
N LYS A 226 -25.08 17.82 -23.46
CA LYS A 226 -26.14 18.77 -23.89
C LYS A 226 -25.70 20.25 -23.85
N ASN A 227 -24.65 20.61 -23.12
CA ASN A 227 -24.18 22.00 -23.00
C ASN A 227 -23.02 22.36 -23.93
N SER A 228 -22.30 21.37 -24.48
CA SER A 228 -21.24 21.59 -25.48
C SER A 228 -21.76 22.22 -26.79
N ASN A 229 -23.09 22.18 -27.00
CA ASN A 229 -23.78 22.81 -28.12
C ASN A 229 -24.38 24.20 -27.80
N HIS A 230 -24.25 24.70 -26.56
CA HIS A 230 -24.59 26.08 -26.21
C HIS A 230 -23.34 26.96 -26.28
N ARG A 231 -22.76 27.08 -27.49
CA ARG A 231 -22.08 28.32 -27.84
C ARG A 231 -23.14 29.41 -27.71
N PHE A 232 -23.00 30.30 -26.74
CA PHE A 232 -23.72 31.57 -26.72
C PHE A 232 -23.47 32.21 -28.07
N GLY A 233 -24.41 32.03 -28.99
CA GLY A 233 -24.36 32.64 -30.31
C GLY A 233 -24.22 34.13 -30.06
N SER A 234 -23.08 34.69 -30.45
CA SER A 234 -22.94 36.12 -30.64
C SER A 234 -24.11 36.55 -31.51
N ARG A 235 -25.18 37.08 -30.89
CA ARG A 235 -26.22 37.78 -31.63
C ARG A 235 -25.47 38.89 -32.34
N LYS A 236 -25.28 38.75 -33.66
CA LYS A 236 -24.94 39.89 -34.48
C LYS A 236 -26.00 40.92 -34.17
N GLN A 237 -25.56 42.06 -33.65
CA GLN A 237 -26.32 43.30 -33.62
C GLN A 237 -26.77 43.53 -35.06
N SER A 238 -27.97 43.07 -35.41
CA SER A 238 -28.56 43.33 -36.71
C SER A 238 -28.94 44.81 -36.72
N ASP A 239 -28.32 45.52 -37.63
CA ASP A 239 -28.43 46.95 -37.89
C ASP A 239 -29.89 47.42 -37.80
N CYS A 240 -30.13 48.38 -36.90
CA CYS A 240 -31.31 49.23 -36.98
C CYS A 240 -31.09 50.19 -38.16
N ASN A 241 -31.90 50.03 -39.21
CA ASN A 241 -32.21 51.07 -40.19
C ASN A 241 -33.72 51.32 -40.15
#